data_AF-A0A7S1RBV5-F1
#
_entry.id   AF-A0A7S1RBV5-F1
#
_cell.length_a   1.000
_cell.length_b   1.000
_cell.length_c   1.000
_cell.angle_alpha   90.00
_cell.angle_beta   90.00
_cell.angle_gamma   90.00
#
_symmetry.space_group_name_H-M   'P 1'
#
loop_
_entity.id
_entity.type
_entity.pdbx_description
1 polymer ?
#
loop_
_entity_poly.entity_id
_entity_poly.type
_entity_poly.pdbx_seq_one_letter_code
_entity_poly.pdbx_strand_id
1 'polypeptide(L)'
;VDDAIRTTQMDGAMKKHYSRMKLKEINPALKELFCKIDSMGNSNGVVELQEIKHAVERGIAIPPVVQHMVDHGRLLDLFDLVDENGDGWLTEEEFVGGFGCLSLSDVPLDTMQILHVLRLIRREVMVLSKGPQGVEE
;
A
#
# COMPACT_ATOMS: atom_id res chain seq x y z
N VAL A 1 -27.37 -30.31 7.73
CA VAL A 1 -26.72 -29.65 6.57
C VAL A 1 -26.97 -28.14 6.61
N ASP A 2 -28.14 -27.68 7.08
CA ASP A 2 -28.44 -26.26 7.24
C ASP A 2 -27.57 -25.49 8.25
N ASP A 3 -27.13 -26.12 9.35
CA ASP A 3 -26.27 -25.44 10.33
C ASP A 3 -24.90 -25.04 9.74
N ALA A 4 -24.30 -25.87 8.88
CA ALA A 4 -23.03 -25.56 8.24
C ALA A 4 -23.11 -24.35 7.28
N ILE A 5 -24.26 -24.16 6.64
CA ILE A 5 -24.50 -23.04 5.72
C ILE A 5 -24.73 -21.73 6.49
N ARG A 6 -25.41 -21.81 7.65
CA ARG A 6 -25.68 -20.64 8.49
C ARG A 6 -24.42 -20.09 9.17
N THR A 7 -23.53 -20.98 9.63
CA THR A 7 -22.24 -20.57 10.22
C THR A 7 -21.34 -19.90 9.18
N THR A 8 -21.29 -20.45 7.96
CA THR A 8 -20.46 -19.90 6.87
C THR A 8 -20.90 -18.48 6.44
N GLN A 9 -22.21 -18.20 6.41
CA GLN A 9 -22.71 -16.86 6.08
C GLN A 9 -22.46 -15.83 7.21
N MET A 10 -22.55 -16.25 8.47
CA MET A 10 -22.27 -15.37 9.61
C MET A 10 -20.79 -14.97 9.67
N ASP A 11 -19.87 -15.89 9.38
CA ASP A 11 -18.43 -15.61 9.36
C ASP A 11 -18.04 -14.58 8.29
N GLY A 12 -18.64 -14.66 7.10
CA GLY A 12 -18.40 -13.71 6.01
C GLY A 12 -18.83 -12.29 6.35
N ALA A 13 -20.02 -12.14 6.97
CA ALA A 13 -20.54 -10.85 7.39
C ALA A 13 -19.70 -10.24 8.53
N MET A 14 -19.28 -11.07 9.49
CA MET A 14 -18.48 -10.65 10.63
C MET A 14 -17.07 -10.22 10.22
N LYS A 15 -16.43 -10.94 9.30
CA LYS A 15 -15.11 -10.58 8.75
C LYS A 15 -15.16 -9.23 8.02
N LYS A 16 -16.18 -9.02 7.18
CA LYS A 16 -16.37 -7.74 6.45
C LYS A 16 -16.63 -6.57 7.40
N HIS A 17 -17.39 -6.80 8.46
CA HIS A 17 -17.65 -5.77 9.46
C HIS A 17 -16.38 -5.40 10.24
N TYR A 18 -15.59 -6.40 10.63
CA TYR A 18 -14.31 -6.21 11.31
C TYR A 18 -13.30 -5.43 10.45
N SER A 19 -13.17 -5.79 9.17
CA SER A 19 -12.30 -5.07 8.23
C SER A 19 -12.69 -3.59 8.07
N ARG A 20 -14.00 -3.29 8.02
CA ARG A 20 -14.49 -1.91 7.91
C ARG A 20 -14.24 -1.09 9.17
N MET A 21 -14.34 -1.70 10.35
CA MET A 21 -14.06 -1.01 11.62
C MET A 21 -12.57 -0.70 11.74
N LYS A 22 -11.70 -1.66 11.43
CA LYS A 22 -10.25 -1.44 11.39
C LYS A 22 -9.83 -0.34 10.43
N LEU A 23 -10.38 -0.31 9.21
CA LEU A 23 -10.10 0.78 8.27
C LEU A 23 -10.51 2.15 8.81
N LYS A 24 -11.63 2.26 9.53
CA LYS A 24 -12.06 3.53 10.12
C LYS A 24 -11.10 4.05 11.19
N GLU A 25 -10.39 3.16 11.88
CA GLU A 25 -9.39 3.53 12.88
C GLU A 25 -8.01 3.77 12.24
N ILE A 26 -7.65 2.99 11.23
CA ILE A 26 -6.33 3.04 10.59
C ILE A 26 -6.24 4.19 9.57
N ASN A 27 -7.29 4.45 8.79
CA ASN A 27 -7.31 5.51 7.78
C ASN A 27 -6.94 6.90 8.31
N PRO A 28 -7.51 7.40 9.44
CA PRO A 28 -7.11 8.71 9.95
C PRO A 28 -5.65 8.75 10.38
N ALA A 29 -5.12 7.65 10.94
CA ALA A 29 -3.70 7.57 11.32
C ALA A 29 -2.78 7.54 10.09
N LEU A 30 -3.18 6.85 9.00
CA LEU A 30 -2.45 6.85 7.74
C LEU A 30 -2.49 8.22 7.05
N LYS A 31 -3.63 8.93 7.09
CA LYS A 31 -3.73 10.30 6.59
C LYS A 31 -2.82 11.25 7.36
N GLU A 32 -2.79 11.13 8.69
CA GLU A 32 -1.89 11.95 9.52
C GLU A 32 -0.42 11.66 9.20
N LEU A 33 -0.07 10.38 9.00
CA LEU A 33 1.28 9.98 8.59
C LEU A 33 1.63 10.52 7.20
N PHE A 34 0.70 10.44 6.25
CA PHE A 34 0.86 10.99 4.90
C PHE A 34 1.14 12.49 4.95
N CYS A 35 0.31 13.28 5.63
CA CYS A 35 0.50 14.71 5.77
C CYS A 35 1.84 15.05 6.47
N LYS A 36 2.29 14.23 7.42
CA LYS A 36 3.61 14.41 8.05
C LYS A 36 4.75 14.18 7.08
N ILE A 37 4.68 13.16 6.24
CA ILE A 37 5.73 12.86 5.26
C ILE A 37 5.77 13.95 4.17
N ASP A 38 4.62 14.28 3.59
CA ASP A 38 4.48 15.33 2.55
C ASP A 38 4.93 16.71 3.07
N SER A 39 4.60 17.06 4.31
CA SER A 39 5.06 18.32 4.93
C SER A 39 6.55 18.36 5.29
N MET A 40 7.25 17.22 5.30
CA MET A 40 8.70 17.18 5.53
C MET A 40 9.51 17.43 4.26
N GLY A 41 8.90 17.26 3.09
CA GLY A 41 9.51 17.50 1.80
C GLY A 41 8.97 18.77 1.14
N ASN A 42 8.25 18.60 0.03
CA ASN A 42 7.82 19.68 -0.85
C ASN A 42 6.36 20.11 -0.67
N SER A 43 5.56 19.39 0.15
CA SER A 43 4.14 19.66 0.41
C SER A 43 3.30 19.81 -0.86
N ASN A 44 3.57 18.94 -1.85
CA ASN A 44 2.89 18.96 -3.14
C ASN A 44 1.61 18.10 -3.16
N GLY A 45 1.28 17.44 -2.04
CA GLY A 45 0.12 16.57 -1.92
C GLY A 45 0.34 15.15 -2.46
N VAL A 46 1.59 14.79 -2.76
CA VAL A 46 2.04 13.43 -3.07
C VAL A 46 3.27 13.11 -2.24
N VAL A 47 3.52 11.83 -1.98
CA VAL A 47 4.69 11.39 -1.22
C VAL A 47 5.66 10.69 -2.15
N GLU A 48 6.85 11.26 -2.29
CA GLU A 48 7.97 10.66 -3.02
C GLU A 48 8.71 9.61 -2.20
N LEU A 49 9.36 8.67 -2.90
CA LEU A 49 10.28 7.72 -2.26
C LEU A 49 11.39 8.43 -1.47
N GLN A 50 11.89 9.58 -1.95
CA GLN A 50 12.92 10.35 -1.25
C GLN A 50 12.40 11.00 0.04
N GLU A 51 11.15 11.46 0.03
CA GLU A 51 10.51 12.05 1.21
C GLU A 51 10.30 10.99 2.29
N ILE A 52 9.93 9.77 1.89
CA ILE A 52 9.86 8.63 2.81
C ILE A 52 11.23 8.29 3.39
N LYS A 53 12.28 8.21 2.56
CA LYS A 53 13.64 7.96 3.05
C LYS A 53 14.07 9.00 4.06
N HIS A 54 13.86 10.27 3.75
CA HIS A 54 14.18 11.37 4.68
C HIS A 54 13.32 11.36 5.93
N ALA A 55 12.04 11.00 5.84
CA ALA A 55 11.17 10.83 7.00
C ALA A 55 11.67 9.70 7.91
N VAL A 56 12.09 8.58 7.33
CA VAL A 56 12.67 7.44 8.04
C VAL A 56 14.00 7.80 8.70
N GLU A 57 14.92 8.45 7.98
CA GLU A 57 16.23 8.89 8.50
C GLU A 57 16.09 9.89 9.64
N ARG A 58 15.09 10.76 9.58
CA ARG A 58 14.79 11.74 10.63
C ARG A 58 14.00 11.17 11.81
N GLY A 59 13.63 9.89 11.76
CA GLY A 59 12.89 9.21 12.82
C GLY A 59 11.44 9.68 12.91
N ILE A 60 10.71 9.64 11.79
CA ILE A 60 9.29 9.99 11.75
C ILE A 60 8.49 9.26 12.83
N ALA A 61 7.63 10.01 13.53
CA ALA A 61 6.73 9.44 14.52
C ALA A 61 5.60 8.67 13.83
N ILE A 62 5.79 7.36 13.69
CA ILE A 62 4.77 6.44 13.16
C ILE A 62 3.70 6.23 14.23
N PRO A 63 2.39 6.46 13.92
CA PRO A 63 1.33 6.23 14.89
C PRO A 63 1.32 4.78 15.41
N PRO A 64 1.09 4.52 16.71
CA PRO A 64 1.15 3.17 17.29
C PRO A 64 0.23 2.16 16.60
N VAL A 65 -0.90 2.66 16.10
CA VAL A 65 -1.93 1.89 15.39
C VAL A 65 -1.41 1.29 14.09
N VAL A 66 -0.38 1.88 13.47
CA VAL A 66 0.24 1.39 12.23
C VAL A 66 1.71 0.98 12.40
N GLN A 67 2.31 1.29 13.54
CA GLN A 67 3.72 0.99 13.85
C GLN A 67 4.09 -0.50 13.77
N HIS A 68 3.16 -1.38 14.13
CA HIS A 68 3.38 -2.83 14.04
C HIS A 68 3.32 -3.38 12.60
N MET A 69 2.86 -2.55 11.66
CA MET A 69 2.65 -2.91 10.24
C MET A 69 3.71 -2.26 9.36
N VAL A 70 4.03 -1.01 9.69
CA VAL A 70 4.92 -0.12 8.97
C VAL A 70 6.09 0.18 9.90
N ASP A 71 7.11 -0.67 9.88
CA ASP A 71 8.41 -0.31 10.44
C ASP A 71 9.20 0.55 9.45
N HIS A 72 10.25 1.20 9.92
CA HIS A 72 11.08 2.12 9.14
C HIS A 72 11.68 1.48 7.86
N GLY A 73 12.11 0.22 7.93
CA GLY A 73 12.61 -0.52 6.76
C GLY A 73 11.48 -1.02 5.86
N ARG A 74 10.37 -1.47 6.46
CA ARG A 74 9.20 -1.96 5.71
C ARG A 74 8.46 -0.87 4.97
N LEU A 75 8.49 0.37 5.45
CA LEU A 75 7.81 1.49 4.76
C LEU A 75 8.35 1.69 3.34
N LEU A 76 9.65 1.46 3.13
CA LEU A 76 10.27 1.52 1.79
C LEU A 76 9.84 0.33 0.92
N ASP A 77 9.86 -0.89 1.46
CA ASP A 77 9.43 -2.08 0.71
C ASP A 77 7.93 -2.02 0.34
N LEU A 78 7.12 -1.42 1.22
CA LEU A 78 5.69 -1.24 1.00
C LEU A 78 5.41 -0.11 0.01
N PHE A 79 6.31 0.86 -0.18
CA PHE A 79 6.16 1.92 -1.17
C PHE A 79 5.99 1.34 -2.57
N ASP A 80 6.96 0.51 -3.00
CA ASP A 80 6.98 -0.13 -4.32
C ASP A 80 5.80 -1.10 -4.54
N LEU A 81 5.16 -1.53 -3.45
CA LEU A 81 4.00 -2.40 -3.47
C LEU A 81 2.68 -1.63 -3.61
N VAL A 82 2.64 -0.43 -3.01
CA VAL A 82 1.48 0.46 -2.98
C VAL A 82 1.44 1.38 -4.20
N ASP A 83 2.59 1.66 -4.81
CA ASP A 83 2.70 2.37 -6.08
C ASP A 83 2.13 1.49 -7.22
N GLU A 84 0.81 1.57 -7.41
CA GLU A 84 0.09 0.75 -8.40
C GLU A 84 0.39 1.16 -9.83
N ASN A 85 0.69 2.45 -10.03
CA ASN A 85 0.91 3.04 -11.35
C ASN A 85 2.41 3.03 -11.74
N GLY A 86 3.32 2.85 -10.77
CA GLY A 86 4.75 2.75 -10.95
C GLY A 86 5.38 4.07 -11.38
N ASP A 87 4.80 5.20 -10.99
CA ASP A 87 5.28 6.54 -11.31
C ASP A 87 6.34 7.06 -10.33
N GLY A 88 6.50 6.40 -9.17
CA GLY A 88 7.46 6.77 -8.14
C GLY A 88 6.93 7.77 -7.11
N TRP A 89 5.62 8.01 -7.05
CA TRP A 89 4.94 8.94 -6.15
C TRP A 89 3.69 8.26 -5.59
N LEU A 90 3.33 8.54 -4.34
CA LEU A 90 2.09 8.05 -3.75
C LEU A 90 1.14 9.22 -3.53
N THR A 91 -0.04 9.15 -4.14
CA THR A 91 -1.16 10.01 -3.76
C THR A 91 -1.71 9.61 -2.39
N GLU A 92 -2.47 10.50 -1.75
CA GLU A 92 -3.15 10.18 -0.48
C GLU A 92 -4.04 8.93 -0.63
N GLU A 93 -4.69 8.77 -1.79
CA GLU A 93 -5.60 7.67 -2.09
C GLU A 93 -4.84 6.35 -2.23
N GLU A 94 -3.71 6.34 -2.94
CA GLU A 94 -2.84 5.17 -3.05
C GLU A 94 -2.22 4.83 -1.69
N PHE A 95 -1.74 5.83 -0.95
CA PHE A 95 -1.14 5.62 0.36
C PHE A 95 -2.16 5.03 1.35
N VAL A 96 -3.30 5.70 1.56
CA VAL A 96 -4.32 5.24 2.52
C VAL A 96 -4.99 3.95 2.04
N GLY A 97 -5.28 3.83 0.75
CA GLY A 97 -5.92 2.66 0.16
C GLY A 97 -5.00 1.44 0.14
N GLY A 98 -3.75 1.61 -0.26
CA GLY A 98 -2.74 0.57 -0.32
C GLY A 98 -2.35 0.10 1.07
N PHE A 99 -1.90 0.99 1.96
CA PHE A 99 -1.57 0.63 3.34
C PHE A 99 -2.80 0.14 4.13
N GLY A 100 -3.98 0.67 3.84
CA GLY A 100 -5.24 0.18 4.41
C GLY A 100 -5.57 -1.24 3.97
N CYS A 101 -5.46 -1.57 2.68
CA CYS A 101 -5.64 -2.93 2.17
C CYS A 101 -4.58 -3.89 2.71
N LEU A 102 -3.32 -3.44 2.79
CA LEU A 102 -2.24 -4.18 3.43
C LEU A 102 -2.56 -4.48 4.89
N SER A 103 -3.14 -3.51 5.60
CA SER A 103 -3.48 -3.67 7.00
C SER A 103 -4.55 -4.72 7.29
N LEU A 104 -5.41 -4.97 6.30
CA LEU A 104 -6.47 -5.95 6.37
C LEU A 104 -6.09 -7.32 5.79
N SER A 105 -4.96 -7.39 5.11
CA SER A 105 -4.50 -8.58 4.43
C SER A 105 -3.63 -9.40 5.37
N ASP A 106 -4.08 -10.61 5.74
CA ASP A 106 -3.26 -11.61 6.45
C ASP A 106 -2.17 -12.22 5.54
N VAL A 107 -1.79 -11.53 4.47
CA VAL A 107 -0.87 -12.04 3.45
C VAL A 107 0.56 -11.84 3.97
N PRO A 108 1.34 -12.91 4.10
CA PRO A 108 2.75 -12.80 4.50
C PRO A 108 3.52 -11.89 3.55
N LEU A 109 4.47 -11.13 4.10
CA LEU A 109 5.30 -10.18 3.34
C LEU A 109 5.99 -10.86 2.14
N ASP A 110 6.46 -12.10 2.31
CA ASP A 110 7.09 -12.89 1.25
C ASP A 110 6.15 -13.07 0.04
N THR A 111 4.88 -13.33 0.29
CA THR A 111 3.85 -13.43 -0.76
C THR A 111 3.65 -12.07 -1.45
N MET A 112 3.77 -10.98 -0.70
CA MET A 112 3.67 -9.63 -1.26
C MET A 112 4.86 -9.28 -2.14
N GLN A 113 6.07 -9.68 -1.73
CA GLN A 113 7.28 -9.55 -2.53
C GLN A 113 7.17 -10.34 -3.83
N ILE A 114 6.63 -11.57 -3.80
CA ILE A 114 6.37 -12.35 -5.01
C ILE A 114 5.37 -11.63 -5.91
N LEU A 115 4.28 -11.09 -5.37
CA LEU A 115 3.31 -10.30 -6.15
C LEU A 115 3.95 -9.05 -6.76
N HIS A 116 4.84 -8.38 -6.04
CA HIS A 116 5.60 -7.24 -6.55
C HIS A 116 6.51 -7.65 -7.72
N VAL A 117 7.29 -8.72 -7.58
CA VAL A 117 8.12 -9.28 -8.66
C VAL A 117 7.27 -9.63 -9.88
N LEU A 118 6.10 -10.25 -9.68
CA LEU A 118 5.18 -10.57 -10.76
C LEU A 118 4.64 -9.32 -11.47
N ARG A 119 4.39 -8.24 -10.74
CA ARG A 119 3.96 -6.95 -11.32
C ARG A 119 5.09 -6.30 -12.14
N LEU A 120 6.33 -6.35 -11.67
CA LEU A 120 7.50 -5.86 -12.41
C LEU A 120 7.67 -6.62 -13.73
N ILE A 121 7.64 -7.96 -13.67
CA ILE A 121 7.71 -8.81 -14.86
C ILE A 121 6.55 -8.49 -15.82
N ARG A 122 5.33 -8.32 -15.31
CA ARG A 122 4.18 -7.96 -16.15
C ARG A 122 4.40 -6.61 -16.86
N ARG A 123 4.94 -5.61 -16.18
CA ARG A 123 5.23 -4.29 -16.77
C ARG A 123 6.27 -4.41 -17.89
N GLU A 124 7.36 -5.14 -17.65
CA GLU A 124 8.42 -5.36 -18.63
C GLU A 124 7.92 -6.12 -19.87
N VAL A 125 7.13 -7.18 -19.66
CA VAL A 125 6.46 -7.92 -20.75
C VAL A 125 5.50 -7.01 -21.51
N MET A 126 4.75 -6.13 -20.84
CA MET A 126 3.82 -5.21 -21.50
C MET A 126 4.55 -4.17 -22.36
N VAL A 127 5.69 -3.65 -21.88
CA VAL A 127 6.56 -2.73 -22.65
C VAL A 127 7.14 -3.44 -23.89
N LEU A 128 7.66 -4.66 -23.73
CA LEU A 128 8.17 -5.46 -24.85
C LEU A 128 7.07 -5.83 -25.85
N SER A 129 5.85 -6.09 -25.36
CA SER A 129 4.70 -6.40 -26.22
C SER A 129 4.22 -5.22 -27.07
N LYS A 130 4.54 -3.98 -26.70
CA LYS A 130 4.15 -2.80 -27.47
C LYS A 130 4.99 -2.59 -28.74
N GLY A 131 6.08 -3.34 -28.93
CA GLY A 131 6.95 -3.25 -30.11
C GLY A 131 7.64 -1.89 -30.26
N PRO A 132 8.74 -1.79 -31.01
CA PRO A 132 9.26 -0.49 -31.41
C PRO A 132 8.18 0.17 -32.27
N GLN A 133 7.57 1.25 -31.77
CA GLN A 133 6.86 2.16 -32.65
C GLN A 133 7.85 2.59 -33.72
N GLY A 134 7.53 2.20 -34.95
CA GLY A 134 8.33 2.43 -36.12
C GLY A 134 8.75 3.89 -36.19
N VAL A 135 10.05 4.04 -36.37
CA VAL A 135 10.68 5.17 -37.04
C VAL A 135 9.94 5.31 -38.39
N GLU A 136 9.02 6.26 -38.49
CA GLU A 136 8.55 6.74 -39.79
C GLU A 136 9.37 7.98 -40.17
N GLU A 137 9.77 7.97 -41.44
CA GLU A 137 10.84 8.72 -42.12
C GLU A 137 10.68 10.25 -42.16
#